data_AF-A0A821X2N7-F1
#
_entry.id   AF-A0A821X2N7-F1
#
_cell.length_a   1.000
_cell.length_b   1.000
_cell.length_c   1.000
_cell.angle_alpha   90.00
_cell.angle_beta   90.00
_cell.angle_gamma   90.00
#
_symmetry.space_group_name_H-M   'P 1'
#
loop_
_entity.id
_entity.type
_entity.pdbx_description
1 polymer ?
#
loop_
_entity_poly.entity_id
_entity_poly.type
_entity_poly.pdbx_seq_one_letter_code
_entity_poly.pdbx_strand_id
1 'polypeptide(L)' 'MPTSLDSITIPQLMSFTDTDEQFLFCNSNTPHKVIAFASETVLQILSENHHWNADGTFRTAPSLFSQAYYIP' A
#
# COMPACT_ATOMS: atom_id res chain seq x y z
N MET A 1 18.86 -3.63 -6.74
CA MET A 1 17.58 -2.88 -6.83
C MET A 1 16.77 -3.50 -7.96
N PRO A 2 15.45 -3.73 -7.79
CA PRO A 2 14.62 -4.26 -8.87
C PRO A 2 14.68 -3.33 -10.08
N THR A 3 14.70 -3.90 -11.28
CA THR A 3 14.80 -3.16 -12.56
C THR A 3 13.51 -3.22 -13.38
N SER A 4 12.55 -4.06 -12.96
CA SER A 4 11.21 -4.20 -13.53
C SER A 4 10.18 -4.49 -12.42
N LEU A 5 8.91 -4.11 -12.63
CA LEU A 5 7.79 -4.40 -11.74
C LEU A 5 7.59 -5.90 -11.48
N ASP A 6 7.97 -6.74 -12.44
CA ASP A 6 7.87 -8.21 -12.34
C ASP A 6 8.92 -8.81 -11.40
N SER A 7 10.05 -8.11 -11.22
CA SER A 7 11.11 -8.51 -10.29
C SER A 7 10.81 -8.16 -8.83
N ILE A 8 9.69 -7.47 -8.57
CA ILE A 8 9.29 -7.08 -7.22
C ILE A 8 8.66 -8.27 -6.51
N THR A 9 9.36 -8.77 -5.49
CA THR A 9 8.85 -9.77 -4.54
C THR A 9 8.60 -9.11 -3.19
N ILE A 10 7.41 -9.34 -2.62
CA ILE A 10 7.06 -8.90 -1.26
C ILE A 10 7.33 -10.10 -0.34
N PRO A 11 8.25 -10.01 0.63
CA PRO A 11 8.46 -11.08 1.60
C PRO A 11 7.19 -11.34 2.41
N GLN A 12 6.89 -12.61 2.68
CA GLN A 12 5.68 -12.97 3.43
C GLN A 12 5.66 -12.39 4.85
N LEU A 13 6.82 -12.19 5.46
CA LEU A 13 6.95 -11.51 6.75
C LEU A 13 6.43 -10.06 6.72
N MET A 14 6.46 -9.40 5.56
CA MET A 14 5.97 -8.03 5.38
C MET A 14 4.48 -7.98 4.99
N SER A 15 3.84 -9.13 4.84
CA SER A 15 2.42 -9.22 4.52
C SER A 15 1.52 -9.09 5.74
N PHE A 16 2.09 -9.08 6.95
CA PHE A 16 1.37 -9.03 8.22
C PHE A 16 1.85 -7.87 9.11
N THR A 17 0.98 -7.40 10.01
CA THR A 17 1.36 -6.48 11.08
C THR A 17 2.05 -7.22 12.23
N ASP A 18 2.61 -6.49 13.19
CA ASP A 18 3.20 -7.08 14.41
C ASP A 18 2.18 -7.84 15.28
N THR A 19 0.88 -7.68 15.00
CA THR A 19 -0.22 -8.37 15.67
C THR A 19 -0.84 -9.47 14.80
N ASP A 20 -0.10 -9.96 13.79
CA ASP A 20 -0.51 -11.01 12.85
C ASP A 20 -1.76 -10.67 11.99
N GLU A 21 -2.09 -9.39 11.82
CA GLU A 21 -3.17 -8.97 10.92
C GLU A 21 -2.67 -8.89 9.47
N GLN A 22 -3.46 -9.35 8.50
CA GLN A 22 -3.13 -9.20 7.07
C GLN A 22 -2.98 -7.70 6.74
N PHE A 23 -1.80 -7.34 6.23
CA PHE A 23 -1.42 -5.96 5.92
C PHE A 23 -1.17 -5.72 4.43
N LEU A 24 -0.67 -6.73 3.70
CA LEU A 24 -0.62 -6.66 2.24
C LEU A 24 -2.05 -6.83 1.70
N PHE A 25 -2.74 -5.70 1.53
CA PHE A 25 -4.14 -5.65 1.13
C PHE A 25 -4.33 -5.94 -0.36
N CYS A 26 -3.46 -5.40 -1.20
CA CYS A 26 -3.52 -5.59 -2.64
C CYS A 26 -2.12 -5.81 -3.21
N ASN A 27 -1.99 -6.80 -4.09
CA ASN A 27 -0.82 -7.02 -4.93
C ASN A 27 -1.31 -7.53 -6.29
N SER A 28 -1.73 -6.59 -7.15
CA SER A 28 -2.31 -6.95 -8.44
C SER A 28 -1.22 -7.50 -9.38
N ASN A 29 -1.56 -8.50 -10.19
CA ASN A 29 -0.65 -9.05 -11.19
C ASN A 29 -0.95 -8.52 -12.61
N THR A 30 -1.22 -7.21 -12.73
CA THR A 30 -1.57 -6.54 -13.99
C THR A 30 -0.40 -5.69 -14.51
N PRO A 31 -0.41 -5.27 -15.79
CA PRO A 31 0.60 -4.34 -16.32
C PRO A 31 0.68 -3.00 -15.55
N HIS A 32 -0.41 -2.60 -14.90
CA HIS A 32 -0.48 -1.44 -14.02
C HIS A 32 -0.47 -1.92 -12.56
N LYS A 33 0.63 -2.57 -12.17
CA LYS A 33 0.78 -3.20 -10.86
C LYS A 33 0.50 -2.20 -9.73
N VAL A 34 -0.58 -2.44 -9.00
CA VAL A 34 -0.92 -1.76 -7.75
C VAL A 34 -0.51 -2.65 -6.58
N ILE A 35 0.20 -2.05 -5.64
CA ILE A 35 0.51 -2.65 -4.34
C ILE A 35 -0.08 -1.72 -3.28
N ALA A 36 -0.95 -2.24 -2.43
CA ALA A 36 -1.55 -1.49 -1.34
C ALA A 36 -1.30 -2.20 -0.01
N PHE A 37 -0.95 -1.41 0.99
CA PHE A 37 -0.72 -1.86 2.35
C PHE A 37 -1.73 -1.19 3.25
N ALA A 38 -2.58 -2.00 3.87
CA ALA A 38 -3.58 -1.56 4.83
C ALA A 38 -4.07 -2.80 5.57
N SER A 39 -4.40 -2.64 6.84
CA SER A 39 -5.10 -3.69 7.57
C SER A 39 -6.61 -3.54 7.39
N GLU A 40 -7.34 -4.66 7.36
CA GLU A 40 -8.80 -4.63 7.19
C GLU A 40 -9.47 -3.81 8.29
N THR A 41 -8.97 -3.93 9.53
CA THR A 41 -9.47 -3.16 10.68
C THR A 41 -9.34 -1.65 10.44
N VAL A 42 -8.19 -1.19 9.95
CA VAL A 42 -7.98 0.24 9.66
C VAL A 42 -8.88 0.70 8.52
N LEU A 43 -9.03 -0.10 7.47
CA LEU A 43 -9.94 0.24 6.36
C LEU A 43 -11.39 0.34 6.81
N GLN A 44 -11.82 -0.55 7.69
CA GLN A 44 -13.17 -0.50 8.25
C GLN A 44 -13.37 0.77 9.09
N ILE A 45 -12.44 1.09 9.99
CA ILE A 45 -12.47 2.33 10.77
C ILE A 45 -12.56 3.54 9.83
N LEU A 46 -11.72 3.61 8.81
CA LEU A 46 -11.78 4.71 7.84
C LEU A 46 -13.14 4.77 7.13
N SER A 47 -13.70 3.63 6.73
CA SER A 47 -14.99 3.58 6.02
C SER A 47 -16.18 4.04 6.86
N GLU A 48 -16.10 3.91 8.19
CA GLU A 48 -17.15 4.31 9.13
C GLU A 48 -17.06 5.81 9.51
N ASN A 49 -15.98 6.49 9.15
CA ASN A 49 -15.72 7.88 9.54
C ASN A 49 -15.89 8.85 8.35
N HIS A 50 -16.63 9.95 8.58
CA HIS A 50 -16.86 10.98 7.56
C HIS A 50 -15.65 11.89 7.31
N HIS A 51 -14.73 11.97 8.27
CA HIS A 51 -13.56 12.86 8.22
C HIS A 51 -12.28 12.06 8.38
N TRP A 52 -11.36 12.19 7.43
CA TRP A 52 -10.04 11.56 7.47
C TRP A 52 -8.98 12.62 7.66
N ASN A 53 -8.18 12.48 8.70
CA ASN A 53 -7.00 13.31 8.92
C ASN A 53 -5.78 12.50 8.48
N ALA A 54 -5.06 13.00 7.47
CA ALA A 54 -3.82 12.40 7.00
C ALA A 54 -2.69 13.42 7.16
N ASP A 55 -1.68 13.09 7.98
CA ASP A 55 -0.43 13.84 8.04
C ASP A 55 0.54 13.24 7.03
N GLY A 56 0.71 13.93 5.90
CA GLY A 56 1.42 13.40 4.75
C GLY A 56 2.92 13.59 4.85
N THR A 57 3.67 12.58 5.27
CA THR A 57 5.05 12.42 4.78
C THR A 57 5.01 11.81 3.38
N PHE A 58 4.92 12.66 2.36
CA PHE A 58 5.01 12.27 0.95
C PHE A 58 6.44 11.81 0.62
N ARG A 59 6.80 10.61 1.04
CA ARG A 59 8.02 9.95 0.57
C ARG A 59 7.78 9.57 -0.89
N THR A 60 8.70 9.98 -1.76
CA THR A 60 8.69 9.64 -3.19
C THR A 60 8.58 8.12 -3.36
N ALA A 61 7.61 7.67 -4.16
CA ALA A 61 7.53 6.27 -4.55
C ALA A 61 8.86 5.86 -5.21
N PRO A 62 9.30 4.58 -5.10
CA PRO A 62 10.45 4.11 -5.85
C PRO A 62 10.27 4.41 -7.33
N SER A 63 11.34 4.74 -8.06
CA SER A 63 11.29 5.16 -9.47
C SER A 63 10.64 4.15 -10.43
N LEU A 64 10.39 2.91 -9.98
CA LEU A 64 9.63 1.92 -10.74
C LEU A 64 8.12 2.17 -10.75
N PHE A 65 7.59 2.96 -9.81
CA PHE A 65 6.18 3.28 -9.71
C PHE A 65 5.93 4.73 -10.11
N SER A 66 4.86 4.94 -10.88
CA SER A 66 4.32 6.29 -11.09
C SER A 66 3.76 6.80 -9.77
N GLN A 67 4.23 7.97 -9.34
CA GLN A 67 3.69 8.61 -8.15
C GLN A 67 2.46 9.43 -8.51
N ALA A 68 1.34 9.11 -7.87
CA ALA A 68 0.12 9.91 -7.94
C ALA A 68 -0.17 10.49 -6.55
N TYR A 69 -0.60 11.74 -6.51
CA TYR A 69 -1.11 12.38 -5.31
C TYR A 69 -2.57 12.72 -5.54
N TYR A 70 -3.42 12.37 -4.59
CA TYR A 70 -4.80 12.80 -4.57
C TYR A 70 -5.04 13.48 -3.23
N ILE A 71 -5.31 14.77 -3.28
CA ILE A 71 -5.75 15.57 -2.14
C ILE A 71 -7.20 15.94 -2.48
N PRO A 72 -8.21 15.45 -1.73
CA PRO A 72 -9.60 15.82 -1.94
C PRO A 72 -9.85 17.31 -1.69
#